data_AF-A0A7S2MFH4-F1
#
_entry.id   AF-A0A7S2MFH4-F1
#
_cell.length_a   1.000
_cell.length_b   1.000
_cell.length_c   1.000
_cell.angle_alpha   90.00
_cell.angle_beta   90.00
_cell.angle_gamma   90.00
#
_symmetry.space_group_name_H-M   'P 1'
#
loop_
_entity.id
_entity.type
_entity.pdbx_description
1 polymer ?
#
loop_
_entity_poly.entity_id
_entity_poly.type
_entity_poly.pdbx_seq_one_letter_code
_entity_poly.pdbx_strand_id
1 'polypeptide(L)'
;MALPFLAGRPLGEICHIIQLAIACKQILGYADGAVVPHHRSEAVLRLRCAAEQRPIAGAAGPGGGGAGAAGCAGLPEASLEEAQACVRSILGLVPGAEPCEVPLPNIKRLFRSRFGLMLSETCLGYARLIDLIQDAPFSGFCALRPQAKGSGYGIAPLPR
;
A
#
# COMPACT_ATOMS: atom_id res chain seq x y z
N MET A 1 -2.27 -31.73 -5.93
CA MET A 1 -0.82 -31.79 -5.66
C MET A 1 -0.64 -32.03 -4.17
N ALA A 2 -0.03 -33.15 -3.79
CA ALA A 2 0.30 -33.43 -2.39
C ALA A 2 1.75 -33.00 -2.10
N LEU A 3 2.01 -32.50 -0.90
CA LEU A 3 3.36 -32.13 -0.43
C LEU A 3 3.90 -33.28 0.44
N PRO A 4 4.63 -34.25 -0.12
CA PRO A 4 5.01 -35.47 0.61
C PRO A 4 5.91 -35.19 1.82
N PHE A 5 6.66 -34.08 1.81
CA PHE A 5 7.49 -33.65 2.94
C PHE A 5 6.68 -33.14 4.15
N LEU A 6 5.36 -32.94 4.00
CA LEU A 6 4.44 -32.62 5.10
C LEU A 6 3.59 -33.83 5.52
N ALA A 7 3.82 -35.01 4.92
CA ALA A 7 3.08 -36.21 5.27
C ALA A 7 3.27 -36.54 6.76
N GLY A 8 2.16 -36.88 7.44
CA GLY A 8 2.17 -37.23 8.87
C GLY A 8 2.19 -36.06 9.84
N ARG A 9 2.21 -34.79 9.38
CA ARG A 9 2.10 -33.62 10.27
C ARG A 9 0.65 -33.18 10.46
N PRO A 10 0.24 -32.78 11.68
CA PRO A 10 -1.08 -32.21 11.91
C PRO A 10 -1.21 -30.84 11.23
N LEU A 11 -2.45 -30.46 10.89
CA LEU A 11 -2.73 -29.19 10.22
C LEU A 11 -2.19 -27.96 10.97
N GLY A 12 -2.23 -27.99 12.30
CA GLY A 12 -1.70 -26.91 13.14
C GLY A 12 -0.19 -26.69 12.96
N GLU A 13 0.58 -27.77 12.89
CA GLU A 13 2.02 -27.69 12.60
C GLU A 13 2.27 -27.17 11.19
N ILE A 14 1.49 -27.64 10.20
CA ILE A 14 1.62 -27.18 8.82
C ILE A 14 1.35 -25.68 8.75
N CYS A 15 0.27 -25.21 9.36
CA CYS A 15 -0.06 -23.78 9.43
C CYS A 15 1.06 -22.98 10.08
N HIS A 16 1.63 -23.47 11.19
CA HIS A 16 2.73 -22.82 11.88
C HIS A 16 4.01 -22.76 11.03
N ILE A 17 4.38 -23.84 10.34
CA ILE A 17 5.51 -23.88 9.42
C ILE A 17 5.35 -22.85 8.31
N ILE A 18 4.17 -22.79 7.69
CA ILE A 18 3.87 -21.82 6.63
C ILE A 18 3.91 -20.39 7.18
N GLN A 19 3.34 -20.15 8.36
CA GLN A 19 3.38 -18.83 9.00
C GLN A 19 4.81 -18.37 9.27
N LEU A 20 5.69 -19.26 9.76
CA LEU A 20 7.11 -18.95 9.96
C LEU A 20 7.85 -18.70 8.64
N ALA A 21 7.55 -19.50 7.61
CA ALA A 21 8.14 -19.36 6.28
C ALA A 21 7.82 -18.01 5.63
N ILE A 22 6.61 -17.50 5.87
CA ILE A 22 6.14 -16.20 5.37
C ILE A 22 6.61 -15.05 6.27
N ALA A 23 6.31 -15.09 7.56
CA ALA A 23 6.51 -13.95 8.45
C ALA A 23 7.99 -13.74 8.84
N CYS A 24 8.73 -14.81 9.10
CA CYS A 24 10.06 -14.73 9.69
C CYS A 24 11.18 -15.03 8.71
N LYS A 25 10.99 -16.02 7.83
CA LYS A 25 12.08 -16.54 6.98
C LYS A 25 12.09 -15.97 5.57
N GLN A 26 11.04 -15.27 5.14
CA GLN A 26 10.92 -14.72 3.78
C GLN A 26 11.24 -15.78 2.71
N ILE A 27 10.79 -17.02 2.93
CA ILE A 27 10.92 -18.13 1.97
C ILE A 27 9.68 -18.17 1.06
N LEU A 28 8.52 -17.87 1.65
CA LEU A 28 7.23 -17.79 0.99
C LEU A 28 6.68 -16.37 1.12
N GLY A 29 5.80 -16.01 0.19
CA GLY A 29 5.03 -14.77 0.23
C GLY A 29 3.72 -14.94 -0.52
N TYR A 30 2.97 -13.85 -0.67
CA TYR A 30 1.69 -13.87 -1.37
C TYR A 30 1.81 -13.19 -2.74
N ALA A 31 1.12 -13.77 -3.73
CA ALA A 31 0.82 -13.13 -5.00
C ALA A 31 -0.52 -13.68 -5.52
N ASP A 32 -1.42 -12.80 -5.93
CA ASP A 32 -2.72 -13.15 -6.52
C ASP A 32 -3.55 -14.12 -5.65
N GLY A 33 -3.43 -13.99 -4.32
CA GLY A 33 -4.14 -14.85 -3.36
C GLY A 33 -3.55 -16.24 -3.15
N ALA A 34 -2.49 -16.59 -3.87
CA ALA A 34 -1.75 -17.81 -3.68
C ALA A 34 -0.49 -17.58 -2.84
N VAL A 35 -0.05 -18.65 -2.16
CA VAL A 35 1.26 -18.70 -1.51
C VAL A 35 2.30 -19.09 -2.57
N VAL A 36 3.28 -18.23 -2.78
CA VAL A 36 4.33 -18.37 -3.78
C VAL A 36 5.72 -18.28 -3.13
N PRO A 37 6.80 -18.75 -3.79
CA PRO A 37 8.16 -18.45 -3.35
C PRO A 37 8.38 -16.94 -3.21
N HIS A 38 9.08 -16.52 -2.15
CA HIS A 38 9.20 -15.10 -1.78
C HIS A 38 9.72 -14.20 -2.90
N HIS A 39 10.68 -14.67 -3.71
CA HIS A 39 11.21 -13.91 -4.86
C HIS A 39 10.17 -13.60 -5.96
N ARG A 40 9.01 -14.27 -5.96
CA ARG A 40 7.88 -14.03 -6.86
C ARG A 40 6.70 -13.32 -6.18
N SER A 41 6.84 -12.99 -4.89
CA SER A 41 5.77 -12.35 -4.14
C SER A 41 5.51 -10.92 -4.60
N GLU A 42 4.29 -10.43 -4.38
CA GLU A 42 3.93 -9.03 -4.63
C GLU A 42 4.83 -8.05 -3.88
N ALA A 43 5.32 -8.42 -2.69
CA ALA A 43 6.24 -7.59 -1.91
C ALA A 43 7.56 -7.36 -2.66
N VAL A 44 8.14 -8.42 -3.23
CA VAL A 44 9.39 -8.33 -4.01
C VAL A 44 9.15 -7.61 -5.34
N LEU A 45 7.99 -7.83 -5.98
CA LEU A 45 7.61 -7.09 -7.18
C LEU A 45 7.51 -5.58 -6.89
N ARG A 46 6.86 -5.19 -5.78
CA ARG A 46 6.79 -3.78 -5.33
C ARG A 46 8.15 -3.16 -5.08
N LEU A 47 9.06 -3.89 -4.45
CA LEU A 47 10.43 -3.39 -4.23
C LEU A 47 11.19 -3.18 -5.54
N ARG A 48 11.10 -4.13 -6.49
CA ARG A 48 11.76 -4.01 -7.80
C ARG A 48 11.17 -2.87 -8.63
N CYS A 49 9.84 -2.80 -8.71
CA CYS A 49 9.15 -1.73 -9.43
C CYS A 49 9.43 -0.36 -8.80
N ALA A 50 9.51 -0.27 -7.47
CA ALA A 50 9.93 0.94 -6.78
C ALA A 50 11.37 1.35 -7.13
N ALA A 51 12.32 0.41 -7.13
CA ALA A 51 13.70 0.69 -7.54
C ALA A 51 13.81 1.18 -8.99
N GLU A 52 12.93 0.69 -9.87
CA GLU A 52 12.86 1.10 -11.28
C GLU A 52 11.92 2.30 -11.52
N GLN A 53 11.24 2.80 -10.49
CA GLN A 53 10.22 3.86 -10.57
C GLN A 53 9.10 3.56 -11.58
N ARG A 54 8.57 2.34 -11.56
CA ARG A 54 7.54 1.86 -12.49
C ARG A 54 6.23 1.51 -11.80
N PRO A 55 5.08 1.70 -12.47
CA PRO A 55 3.80 1.21 -11.97
C PRO A 55 3.74 -0.31 -12.04
N ILE A 56 3.11 -0.94 -11.04
CA ILE A 56 2.71 -2.34 -11.17
C ILE A 56 1.40 -2.40 -11.95
N ALA A 57 1.44 -3.02 -13.13
CA ALA A 57 0.25 -3.30 -13.90
C ALA A 57 -0.67 -4.24 -13.11
N GLY A 58 -1.86 -3.77 -12.75
CA GLY A 58 -2.94 -4.62 -12.25
C GLY A 58 -2.82 -5.11 -10.81
N ALA A 59 -2.35 -4.29 -9.85
CA ALA A 59 -2.43 -4.62 -8.43
C ALA A 59 -3.90 -4.66 -7.92
N ALA A 60 -4.61 -5.71 -8.32
CA ALA A 60 -5.88 -6.19 -7.84
C ALA A 60 -5.63 -7.58 -7.23
N GLY A 61 -5.14 -7.64 -5.99
CA GLY A 61 -4.78 -8.89 -5.31
C GLY A 61 -4.73 -8.74 -3.78
N PRO A 62 -4.99 -9.81 -3.00
CA PRO A 62 -5.97 -9.81 -1.90
C PRO A 62 -5.40 -9.50 -0.50
N GLY A 63 -4.34 -8.70 -0.42
CA GLY A 63 -3.67 -8.40 0.87
C GLY A 63 -3.28 -6.94 1.08
N GLY A 64 -3.66 -6.02 0.20
CA GLY A 64 -3.44 -4.58 0.38
C GLY A 64 -4.76 -3.84 0.22
N GLY A 65 -5.32 -3.33 1.33
CA GLY A 65 -6.58 -2.58 1.35
C GLY A 65 -6.65 -1.54 0.24
N GLY A 66 -7.43 -1.83 -0.79
CA GLY A 66 -7.57 -1.02 -1.98
C GLY A 66 -8.78 -1.46 -2.78
N ALA A 67 -9.98 -1.35 -2.19
CA ALA A 67 -11.22 -1.39 -2.94
C ALA A 67 -11.19 -0.32 -4.05
N GLY A 68 -11.10 -0.74 -5.30
CA GLY A 68 -11.34 0.14 -6.45
C GLY A 68 -10.45 -0.04 -7.68
N ALA A 69 -9.83 -1.20 -7.92
CA ALA A 69 -9.09 -1.45 -9.16
C ALA A 69 -9.98 -1.61 -10.41
N ALA A 70 -11.32 -1.59 -10.28
CA ALA A 70 -12.24 -1.83 -11.38
C ALA A 70 -12.52 -0.60 -12.30
N GLY A 71 -11.71 0.47 -12.24
CA GLY A 71 -11.97 1.70 -13.01
C GLY A 71 -10.74 2.42 -13.58
N CYS A 72 -9.56 1.78 -13.62
CA CYS A 72 -8.28 2.48 -13.81
C CYS A 72 -7.69 2.42 -15.23
N ALA A 73 -8.46 2.13 -16.28
CA ALA A 73 -7.94 2.14 -17.65
C ALA A 73 -7.94 3.56 -18.22
N GLY A 74 -6.93 4.38 -17.89
CA GLY A 74 -6.66 5.64 -18.62
C GLY A 74 -6.38 6.92 -17.82
N LEU A 75 -6.32 6.87 -16.48
CA LEU A 75 -6.00 8.05 -15.67
C LEU A 75 -4.47 8.29 -15.61
N PRO A 76 -4.00 9.54 -15.69
CA PRO A 76 -2.57 9.84 -15.57
C PRO A 76 -2.05 9.57 -14.14
N GLU A 77 -0.83 9.08 -14.05
CA GLU A 77 -0.09 8.89 -12.80
C GLU A 77 0.34 10.24 -12.24
N ALA A 78 0.09 10.49 -10.95
CA ALA A 78 0.47 11.72 -10.28
C ALA A 78 2.00 11.79 -10.12
N SER A 79 2.58 12.92 -10.54
CA SER A 79 3.94 13.29 -10.16
C SER A 79 4.05 13.54 -8.65
N LEU A 80 5.27 13.60 -8.12
CA LEU A 80 5.49 13.85 -6.69
C LEU A 80 4.90 15.19 -6.23
N GLU A 81 5.02 16.22 -7.07
CA GLU A 81 4.51 17.57 -6.80
C GLU A 81 2.98 17.59 -6.78
N GLU A 82 2.35 16.95 -7.77
CA GLU A 82 0.88 16.78 -7.82
C GLU A 82 0.38 15.96 -6.63
N ALA A 83 1.11 14.91 -6.24
CA ALA A 83 0.76 14.11 -5.09
C ALA A 83 0.80 14.92 -3.78
N GLN A 84 1.82 15.76 -3.59
CA GLN A 84 1.87 16.67 -2.45
C GLN A 84 0.70 17.66 -2.45
N ALA A 85 0.41 18.28 -3.60
CA ALA A 85 -0.69 19.23 -3.74
C ALA A 85 -2.05 18.57 -3.44
N CYS A 86 -2.29 17.37 -3.97
CA CYS A 86 -3.49 16.58 -3.73
C CYS A 86 -3.63 16.22 -2.25
N VAL A 87 -2.56 15.74 -1.59
CA VAL A 87 -2.61 15.41 -0.15
C VAL A 87 -2.89 16.66 0.69
N ARG A 88 -2.27 17.80 0.38
CA ARG A 88 -2.57 19.08 1.08
C ARG A 88 -4.04 19.46 0.94
N SER A 89 -4.61 19.32 -0.24
CA SER A 89 -6.04 19.56 -0.49
C SER A 89 -6.93 18.56 0.25
N ILE A 90 -6.55 17.28 0.29
CA ILE A 90 -7.29 16.23 1.03
C ILE A 90 -7.31 16.50 2.53
N LEU A 91 -6.17 16.94 3.10
CA LEU A 91 -6.03 17.22 4.53
C LEU A 91 -6.61 18.57 4.96
N GLY A 92 -7.14 19.36 4.03
CA GLY A 92 -7.69 20.68 4.33
C GLY A 92 -6.63 21.73 4.68
N LEU A 93 -5.40 21.57 4.19
CA LEU A 93 -4.30 22.54 4.39
C LEU A 93 -4.41 23.76 3.47
N VAL A 94 -5.50 23.88 2.71
CA VAL A 94 -5.81 24.97 1.78
C VAL A 94 -6.69 26.00 2.50
N PRO A 95 -6.56 27.30 2.22
CA PRO A 95 -7.37 28.33 2.88
C PRO A 95 -8.87 28.06 2.74
N GLY A 96 -9.59 28.03 3.86
CA GLY A 96 -11.04 27.82 3.90
C GLY A 96 -11.51 26.36 4.06
N ALA A 97 -10.59 25.40 4.21
CA ALA A 97 -10.92 24.01 4.53
C ALA A 97 -10.56 23.68 5.98
N GLU A 98 -11.37 22.85 6.63
CA GLU A 98 -11.08 22.36 7.98
C GLU A 98 -10.06 21.21 7.94
N PRO A 99 -9.06 21.21 8.84
CA PRO A 99 -8.09 20.13 8.94
C PRO A 99 -8.78 18.79 9.20
N CYS A 100 -8.56 17.80 8.34
CA CYS A 100 -9.24 16.51 8.43
C CYS A 100 -8.24 15.35 8.43
N GLU A 101 -8.47 14.35 9.28
CA GLU A 101 -7.76 13.08 9.24
C GLU A 101 -8.44 12.12 8.26
N VAL A 102 -7.64 11.49 7.40
CA VAL A 102 -8.14 10.59 6.36
C VAL A 102 -7.51 9.20 6.48
N PRO A 103 -8.30 8.11 6.46
CA PRO A 103 -7.76 6.75 6.43
C PRO A 103 -6.84 6.51 5.23
N LEU A 104 -5.68 5.88 5.47
CA LEU A 104 -4.71 5.55 4.43
C LEU A 104 -5.33 4.77 3.24
N PRO A 105 -6.24 3.79 3.46
CA PRO A 105 -6.89 3.07 2.35
C PRO A 105 -7.75 3.97 1.44
N ASN A 106 -8.23 5.12 1.95
CA ASN A 106 -9.05 6.04 1.17
C ASN A 106 -8.23 6.97 0.28
N ILE A 107 -6.92 7.13 0.50
CA ILE A 107 -6.10 8.10 -0.22
C ILE A 107 -6.10 7.83 -1.72
N LYS A 108 -5.77 6.61 -2.14
CA LYS A 108 -5.78 6.25 -3.57
C LYS A 108 -7.15 6.45 -4.22
N ARG A 109 -8.21 6.20 -3.46
CA ARG A 109 -9.59 6.41 -3.93
C ARG A 109 -9.89 7.89 -4.11
N LEU A 110 -9.46 8.74 -3.18
CA LEU A 110 -9.65 10.19 -3.25
C LEU A 110 -8.85 10.81 -4.40
N PHE A 111 -7.62 10.34 -4.65
CA PHE A 111 -6.85 10.73 -5.84
C PHE A 111 -7.64 10.51 -7.13
N ARG A 112 -8.23 9.32 -7.27
CA ARG A 112 -9.08 8.98 -8.43
C ARG A 112 -10.35 9.82 -8.49
N SER A 113 -11.10 9.90 -7.39
CA SER A 113 -12.44 10.50 -7.41
C SER A 113 -12.45 12.03 -7.40
N ARG A 114 -11.48 12.67 -6.73
CA ARG A 114 -11.43 14.14 -6.61
C ARG A 114 -10.53 14.80 -7.65
N PHE A 115 -9.43 14.15 -8.02
CA PHE A 115 -8.41 14.78 -8.87
C PHE A 115 -8.26 14.11 -10.23
N GLY A 116 -8.90 12.95 -10.45
CA GLY A 116 -8.73 12.19 -11.69
C GLY A 116 -7.29 11.70 -11.89
N LEU A 117 -6.55 11.49 -10.79
CA LEU A 117 -5.16 11.06 -10.82
C LEU A 117 -5.01 9.68 -10.19
N MET A 118 -3.99 8.95 -10.63
CA MET A 118 -3.55 7.71 -10.00
C MET A 118 -2.39 7.99 -9.04
N LEU A 119 -2.48 7.42 -7.83
CA LEU A 119 -1.36 7.41 -6.90
C LEU A 119 -0.73 6.02 -6.91
N SER A 120 0.44 5.93 -7.54
CA SER A 120 1.30 4.75 -7.55
C SER A 120 2.58 5.04 -6.76
N GLU A 121 2.70 4.43 -5.59
CA GLU A 121 3.89 4.56 -4.74
C GLU A 121 5.13 4.06 -5.45
N THR A 122 4.99 2.99 -6.25
CA THR A 122 6.13 2.38 -6.95
C THR A 122 6.61 3.27 -8.08
N CYS A 123 5.74 4.07 -8.72
CA CYS A 123 6.17 5.14 -9.63
C CYS A 123 7.00 6.20 -8.91
N LEU A 124 6.65 6.49 -7.66
CA LEU A 124 7.35 7.47 -6.82
C LEU A 124 8.60 6.88 -6.13
N GLY A 125 8.92 5.61 -6.36
CA GLY A 125 10.11 4.97 -5.79
C GLY A 125 9.90 4.24 -4.45
N TYR A 126 8.64 4.06 -4.02
CA TYR A 126 8.31 3.43 -2.73
C TYR A 126 7.55 2.12 -2.92
N ALA A 127 7.90 1.10 -2.13
CA ALA A 127 7.21 -0.19 -2.17
C ALA A 127 5.86 -0.18 -1.44
N ARG A 128 5.66 0.77 -0.50
CA ARG A 128 4.45 0.88 0.32
C ARG A 128 4.01 2.34 0.49
N LEU A 129 2.71 2.55 0.58
CA LEU A 129 2.10 3.89 0.78
C LEU A 129 2.49 4.50 2.12
N ILE A 130 2.63 3.66 3.13
CA ILE A 130 3.08 4.12 4.45
C ILE A 130 4.49 4.73 4.39
N ASP A 131 5.39 4.14 3.59
CA ASP A 131 6.77 4.63 3.43
C ASP A 131 6.78 5.95 2.68
N LEU A 132 6.00 6.06 1.59
CA LEU A 132 5.85 7.31 0.83
C LEU A 132 5.39 8.48 1.73
N ILE A 133 4.37 8.25 2.55
CA ILE A 133 3.79 9.28 3.41
C ILE A 133 4.71 9.66 4.57
N GLN A 134 5.52 8.73 5.08
CA GLN A 134 6.44 9.01 6.18
C GLN A 134 7.73 9.69 5.73
N ASP A 135 8.03 9.71 4.43
CA ASP A 135 9.28 10.26 3.92
C ASP A 135 9.28 11.80 3.83
N ALA A 136 10.48 12.38 3.65
CA ALA A 136 10.76 13.80 3.52
C ALA A 136 9.75 14.62 2.67
N PRO A 137 9.26 14.16 1.50
CA PRO A 137 8.30 14.93 0.71
C PRO A 137 6.95 15.18 1.40
N PHE A 138 6.55 14.36 2.37
CA PHE A 138 5.22 14.43 3.02
C PHE A 138 5.32 14.74 4.52
N SER A 139 6.44 14.40 5.16
CA SER A 139 6.66 14.59 6.60
C SER A 139 6.66 16.06 7.05
N GLY A 140 6.82 17.01 6.13
CA GLY A 140 6.77 18.44 6.43
C GLY A 140 5.36 19.01 6.70
N PHE A 141 4.29 18.31 6.33
CA PHE A 141 2.92 18.81 6.50
C PHE A 141 1.89 17.75 6.89
N CYS A 142 2.24 16.47 6.87
CA CYS A 142 1.36 15.41 7.33
C CYS A 142 2.10 14.41 8.22
N ALA A 143 1.35 13.74 9.09
CA ALA A 143 1.83 12.69 9.97
C ALA A 143 0.91 11.47 9.88
N LEU A 144 1.51 10.30 9.92
CA LEU A 144 0.78 9.05 10.02
C LEU A 144 0.36 8.82 11.48
N ARG A 145 -0.93 8.59 11.72
CA ARG A 145 -1.47 8.31 13.06
C ARG A 145 -2.22 6.97 13.09
N PRO A 146 -2.15 6.21 14.20
CA PRO A 146 -3.05 5.09 14.43
C PRO A 146 -4.49 5.61 14.57
N GLN A 147 -5.45 4.96 13.91
CA GLN A 147 -6.85 5.35 14.02
C GLN A 147 -7.48 4.88 15.33
N ALA A 148 -8.20 5.78 16.01
CA ALA A 148 -8.92 5.44 17.23
C ALA A 148 -10.11 4.47 17.00
N LYS A 149 -10.66 4.43 15.77
CA LYS A 149 -11.86 3.65 15.41
C LYS A 149 -11.58 2.43 14.52
N GLY A 150 -10.38 1.83 14.58
CA GLY A 150 -10.09 0.57 13.87
C GLY A 150 -8.61 0.17 13.86
N SER A 151 -8.31 -1.04 13.37
CA SER A 151 -6.94 -1.50 13.14
C SER A 151 -6.40 -0.92 11.83
N GLY A 152 -6.00 0.35 11.83
CA GLY A 152 -5.51 1.02 10.64
C GLY A 152 -4.75 2.29 10.93
N TYR A 153 -4.10 2.82 9.89
CA TYR A 153 -3.42 4.11 9.93
C TYR A 153 -4.20 5.16 9.15
N GLY A 154 -4.27 6.36 9.70
CA GLY A 154 -4.76 7.57 9.05
C GLY A 154 -3.62 8.54 8.79
N ILE A 155 -3.82 9.44 7.85
CA ILE A 155 -2.95 10.61 7.66
C ILE A 155 -3.67 11.83 8.24
N ALA A 156 -2.96 12.59 9.06
CA ALA A 156 -3.45 13.81 9.67
C ALA A 156 -2.50 14.97 9.35
N PRO A 157 -3.00 16.21 9.27
CA PRO A 157 -2.13 17.38 9.18
C PRO A 157 -1.30 17.53 10.46
N LEU A 158 -0.08 18.08 10.33
CA LEU A 158 0.74 18.40 11.49
C LEU A 158 0.08 19.51 12.33
N PRO A 159 0.16 19.41 13.68
CA PRO A 159 -0.25 20.52 14.55
C PRO A 159 0.64 21.73 14.27
N ARG A 160 0.02 22.91 14.14
CA ARG A 160 0.72 24.19 14.02
C ARG A 160 1.37 24.59 15.34
#